data_AF-A0A8J6QZF8-F1
#
_entry.id   AF-A0A8J6QZF8-F1
#
_cell.length_a   1.000
_cell.length_b   1.000
_cell.length_c   1.000
_cell.angle_alpha   90.00
_cell.angle_beta   90.00
_cell.angle_gamma   90.00
#
_symmetry.space_group_name_H-M   'P 1'
#
loop_
_entity.id
_entity.type
_entity.pdbx_description
1 polymer ?
#
loop_
_entity_poly.entity_id
_entity_poly.type
_entity_poly.pdbx_seq_one_letter_code
_entity_poly.pdbx_strand_id
1 'polypeptide(L)'
;MAIAASCLAGLGVQAGVSAAPPEPELQLGVVQRFGTKPTDELTLQAPAGDRLTLTFTTGPIRQTLSTTKVKMDVVMQPLPEPQVNERVVLSTHRSFESAEDSAAKWQAQGIEVEVAQPERWQVWAKRDVYSSPLLRRLLLQSLQDQGNATAYIDSQVLSQVPKASFIVDGYRYTRDQFQVSSSSSLVQVTPGSKEKNKSPEQIAKEQQTSRLYAGTIRLQPNSYGTYTLVNQVPIETYLRGVVPHEIGAGAPQPAVEAQAILARTYALRNLRRFAIDGYELCADTQCQVYWGLTGTVPEADRAIAATRGLVLTYQNELVDALYSSTTGGVTAPFSDVWNGAPRPYLQAVIDSAANIWDLSQRSLANEQNFRAFITQRKGFNEEGWDMFRWREEGSLPRLTTDLKQYLQSNKHPLADFTAIQQLQVTERSPAGRVLKMVAQTDRGAIELEKDDILNAFYPPNSTLFYLDPIYGANKVLKGYAFVGGGLGHGVGLSQTGSYRLGKLGWTNQKILSFYYPGTQIQPISQALTFWRTPSPQTAPRS
;
A
#
# COMPACT_ATOMS: atom_id res chain seq x y z
N MET A 1 -47.03 -22.87 64.59
CA MET A 1 -46.22 -22.09 65.55
C MET A 1 -44.77 -22.49 65.35
N ALA A 2 -43.87 -21.52 65.16
CA ALA A 2 -42.39 -21.61 65.07
C ALA A 2 -41.80 -22.40 63.86
N ILE A 3 -41.29 -21.73 62.82
CA ILE A 3 -39.94 -21.13 62.62
C ILE A 3 -38.86 -22.20 62.35
N ALA A 4 -38.36 -22.24 61.11
CA ALA A 4 -37.04 -22.75 60.77
C ALA A 4 -36.36 -21.78 59.80
N ALA A 5 -35.16 -21.36 60.17
CA ALA A 5 -34.41 -20.25 59.61
C ALA A 5 -33.85 -20.53 58.21
N SER A 6 -33.91 -19.51 57.35
CA SER A 6 -33.25 -19.48 56.04
C SER A 6 -31.79 -19.05 56.19
N CYS A 7 -30.86 -19.90 55.74
CA CYS A 7 -29.48 -19.49 55.49
C CYS A 7 -29.33 -19.07 54.03
N LEU A 8 -29.00 -17.79 53.81
CA LEU A 8 -28.47 -17.29 52.55
C LEU A 8 -27.05 -17.81 52.34
N ALA A 9 -26.82 -18.54 51.25
CA ALA A 9 -25.48 -18.74 50.69
C ALA A 9 -25.31 -17.79 49.49
N GLY A 10 -24.41 -16.83 49.62
CA GLY A 10 -24.07 -15.88 48.57
C GLY A 10 -23.36 -16.58 47.40
N LEU A 11 -23.93 -16.44 46.20
CA LEU A 11 -23.26 -16.72 44.95
C LEU A 11 -22.32 -15.55 44.64
N GLY A 12 -21.03 -15.73 44.93
CA GLY A 12 -19.98 -14.85 44.46
C GLY A 12 -19.87 -14.95 42.94
N VAL A 13 -20.17 -13.85 42.24
CA VAL A 13 -19.86 -13.70 40.82
C VAL A 13 -18.34 -13.61 40.69
N GLN A 14 -17.70 -14.67 40.22
CA GLN A 14 -16.33 -14.58 39.73
C GLN A 14 -16.36 -13.70 38.47
N ALA A 15 -15.85 -12.48 38.59
CA ALA A 15 -15.50 -11.66 37.45
C ALA A 15 -14.44 -12.42 36.65
N GLY A 16 -14.83 -12.94 35.48
CA GLY A 16 -13.90 -13.56 34.55
C GLY A 16 -12.83 -12.54 34.17
N VAL A 17 -11.58 -12.86 34.45
CA VAL A 17 -10.43 -12.10 33.99
C VAL A 17 -10.49 -12.13 32.46
N SER A 18 -10.87 -11.02 31.83
CA SER A 18 -10.81 -10.86 30.38
C SER A 18 -9.36 -11.16 29.96
N ALA A 19 -9.17 -12.21 29.16
CA ALA A 19 -7.88 -12.47 28.55
C ALA A 19 -7.43 -11.20 27.79
N ALA A 20 -6.15 -10.85 27.86
CA ALA A 20 -5.61 -9.76 27.08
C ALA A 20 -5.93 -10.01 25.59
N PRO A 21 -6.34 -8.98 24.83
CA PRO A 21 -6.63 -9.16 23.41
C PRO A 21 -5.38 -9.74 22.71
N PRO A 22 -5.57 -10.63 21.72
CA PRO A 22 -4.45 -11.21 21.00
C PRO A 22 -3.58 -10.11 20.39
N GLU A 23 -2.26 -10.26 20.48
CA GLU A 23 -1.29 -9.42 19.79
C GLU A 23 -0.59 -10.21 18.68
N PRO A 24 -1.20 -10.31 17.48
CA PRO A 24 -0.53 -10.90 16.33
C PRO A 24 0.83 -10.25 16.08
N GLU A 25 1.84 -11.08 15.79
CA GLU A 25 3.10 -10.60 15.24
C GLU A 25 2.95 -10.42 13.73
N LEU A 26 3.48 -9.32 13.22
CA LEU A 26 3.50 -8.98 11.80
C LEU A 26 4.89 -9.16 11.22
N GLN A 27 4.97 -9.48 9.92
CA GLN A 27 6.22 -9.58 9.15
C GLN A 27 6.29 -8.49 8.07
N LEU A 28 7.13 -7.47 8.31
CA LEU A 28 7.20 -6.26 7.49
C LEU A 28 8.49 -6.22 6.66
N GLY A 29 8.39 -6.11 5.34
CA GLY A 29 9.53 -5.82 4.48
C GLY A 29 10.00 -4.38 4.65
N VAL A 30 10.98 -4.15 5.52
CA VAL A 30 11.50 -2.80 5.88
C VAL A 30 12.64 -2.34 4.96
N VAL A 31 13.32 -3.26 4.30
CA VAL A 31 14.20 -2.98 3.16
C VAL A 31 13.92 -4.02 2.09
N GLN A 32 13.16 -3.65 1.09
CA GLN A 32 12.85 -4.52 -0.05
C GLN A 32 13.97 -4.43 -1.09
N ARG A 33 14.22 -5.53 -1.82
CA ARG A 33 15.12 -5.57 -2.99
C ARG A 33 16.60 -5.30 -2.69
N PHE A 34 17.06 -5.61 -1.48
CA PHE A 34 18.48 -5.52 -1.11
C PHE A 34 19.32 -6.46 -2.00
N GLY A 35 20.31 -5.89 -2.70
CA GLY A 35 21.15 -6.63 -3.64
C GLY A 35 20.74 -6.48 -5.10
N THR A 36 19.73 -5.66 -5.40
CA THR A 36 19.43 -5.25 -6.77
C THR A 36 20.58 -4.43 -7.35
N LYS A 37 21.22 -3.59 -6.52
CA LYS A 37 22.45 -2.90 -6.90
C LYS A 37 23.63 -3.60 -6.23
N PRO A 38 24.72 -3.89 -6.96
CA PRO A 38 25.95 -4.45 -6.37
C PRO A 38 26.59 -3.56 -5.29
N THR A 39 26.20 -2.28 -5.26
CA THR A 39 26.65 -1.30 -4.28
C THR A 39 25.78 -1.25 -3.03
N ASP A 40 24.68 -2.00 -2.94
CA ASP A 40 23.79 -1.97 -1.77
C ASP A 40 24.53 -2.37 -0.48
N GLU A 41 24.29 -1.60 0.58
CA GLU A 41 24.85 -1.81 1.91
C GLU A 41 23.76 -1.60 2.98
N LEU A 42 23.85 -2.38 4.06
CA LEU A 42 22.99 -2.23 5.23
C LEU A 42 23.84 -2.29 6.50
N THR A 43 23.63 -1.35 7.41
CA THR A 43 24.21 -1.42 8.75
C THR A 43 23.12 -1.74 9.75
N LEU A 44 23.31 -2.80 10.54
CA LEU A 44 22.51 -3.09 11.73
C LEU A 44 23.34 -2.81 12.98
N GLN A 45 22.74 -2.13 13.96
CA GLN A 45 23.42 -1.72 15.18
C GLN A 45 22.52 -1.91 16.41
N ALA A 46 23.09 -2.44 17.49
CA ALA A 46 22.43 -2.50 18.77
C ALA A 46 22.39 -1.11 19.44
N PRO A 47 21.36 -0.81 20.26
CA PRO A 47 21.39 0.36 21.12
C PRO A 47 22.63 0.40 22.02
N ALA A 48 22.96 1.58 22.54
CA ALA A 48 24.10 1.76 23.43
C ALA A 48 23.96 0.85 24.67
N GLY A 49 25.02 0.08 24.95
CA GLY A 49 25.04 -0.89 26.06
C GLY A 49 24.45 -2.27 25.75
N ASP A 50 23.91 -2.49 24.56
CA ASP A 50 23.35 -3.78 24.12
C ASP A 50 24.23 -4.44 23.04
N ARG A 51 23.94 -5.70 22.71
CA ARG A 51 24.57 -6.46 21.63
C ARG A 51 23.53 -7.12 20.73
N LEU A 52 23.81 -7.12 19.44
CA LEU A 52 23.11 -7.93 18.46
C LEU A 52 23.51 -9.39 18.61
N THR A 53 22.53 -10.27 18.45
CA THR A 53 22.68 -11.72 18.33
C THR A 53 22.26 -12.12 16.92
N LEU A 54 23.21 -12.58 16.11
CA LEU A 54 22.96 -13.08 14.76
C LEU A 54 22.82 -14.59 14.81
N THR A 55 21.71 -15.13 14.33
CA THR A 55 21.44 -16.56 14.24
C THR A 55 21.31 -16.99 12.78
N PHE A 56 22.03 -18.03 12.39
CA PHE A 56 21.92 -18.64 11.05
C PHE A 56 22.29 -20.12 11.10
N THR A 57 22.09 -20.83 10.01
CA THR A 57 22.48 -22.24 9.87
C THR A 57 23.66 -22.40 8.92
N THR A 58 24.50 -23.39 9.20
CA THR A 58 25.55 -23.87 8.29
C THR A 58 25.37 -25.39 8.17
N GLY A 59 24.73 -25.82 7.09
CA GLY A 59 24.19 -27.19 7.02
C GLY A 59 23.13 -27.42 8.12
N PRO A 60 23.21 -28.51 8.90
CA PRO A 60 22.25 -28.76 9.98
C PRO A 60 22.56 -27.98 11.27
N ILE A 61 23.71 -27.32 11.36
CA ILE A 61 24.18 -26.70 12.61
C ILE A 61 23.70 -25.27 12.71
N ARG A 62 22.96 -24.95 13.79
CA ARG A 62 22.61 -23.58 14.16
C ARG A 62 23.84 -22.89 14.78
N GLN A 63 24.17 -21.72 14.27
CA GLN A 63 25.29 -20.89 14.73
C GLN A 63 24.77 -19.53 15.21
N THR A 64 25.47 -18.99 16.21
CA THR A 64 25.14 -17.70 16.81
C THR A 64 26.40 -16.86 16.92
N LEU A 65 26.31 -15.59 16.54
CA LEU A 65 27.36 -14.59 16.73
C LEU A 65 26.83 -13.42 17.55
N SER A 66 27.70 -12.77 18.33
CA SER A 66 27.33 -11.59 19.11
C SER A 66 28.22 -10.40 18.79
N THR A 67 27.64 -9.27 18.41
CA THR A 67 28.37 -8.03 18.03
C THR A 67 27.55 -6.80 18.41
N THR A 68 28.16 -5.62 18.53
CA THR A 68 27.41 -4.36 18.70
C THR A 68 26.90 -3.80 17.38
N LYS A 69 27.54 -4.17 16.27
CA LYS A 69 27.24 -3.68 14.92
C LYS A 69 27.60 -4.74 13.89
N VAL A 70 26.77 -4.88 12.88
CA VAL A 70 27.06 -5.68 11.69
C VAL A 70 26.84 -4.83 10.45
N LYS A 71 27.84 -4.85 9.56
CA LYS A 71 27.75 -4.26 8.24
C LYS A 71 27.51 -5.37 7.24
N MET A 72 26.42 -5.26 6.51
CA MET A 72 25.95 -6.18 5.51
C MET A 72 26.13 -5.57 4.14
N ASP A 73 26.43 -6.43 3.19
CA ASP A 73 26.59 -6.07 1.80
C ASP A 73 26.22 -7.23 0.88
N VAL A 74 26.29 -6.98 -0.41
CA VAL A 74 26.16 -8.02 -1.43
C VAL A 74 27.50 -8.26 -2.12
N VAL A 75 27.82 -9.53 -2.35
CA VAL A 75 28.90 -10.01 -3.20
C VAL A 75 28.27 -10.65 -4.43
N MET A 76 28.65 -10.20 -5.61
CA MET A 76 28.19 -10.84 -6.84
C MET A 76 28.97 -12.13 -7.06
N GLN A 77 28.28 -13.26 -7.04
CA GLN A 77 28.85 -14.58 -7.26
C GLN A 77 28.64 -14.97 -8.73
N PRO A 78 29.71 -15.23 -9.51
CA PRO A 78 29.58 -15.76 -10.86
C PRO A 78 28.86 -17.11 -10.87
N LEU A 79 27.99 -17.30 -11.85
CA LEU A 79 27.42 -18.61 -12.14
C LEU A 79 28.41 -19.41 -13.01
N PRO A 80 28.52 -20.74 -12.84
CA PRO A 80 29.36 -21.58 -13.69
C PRO A 80 29.01 -21.46 -15.17
N GLU A 81 27.71 -21.31 -15.46
CA GLU A 81 27.17 -21.05 -16.78
C GLU A 81 26.08 -19.97 -16.68
N PRO A 82 25.90 -19.11 -17.70
CA PRO A 82 24.81 -18.15 -17.73
C PRO A 82 23.45 -18.86 -17.66
N GLN A 83 22.56 -18.37 -16.80
CA GLN A 83 21.21 -18.90 -16.62
C GLN A 83 20.18 -17.91 -17.13
N VAL A 84 19.14 -18.41 -17.78
CA VAL A 84 18.00 -17.59 -18.22
C VAL A 84 16.92 -17.63 -17.13
N ASN A 85 16.65 -16.48 -16.53
CA ASN A 85 15.53 -16.29 -15.61
C ASN A 85 14.34 -15.71 -16.38
N GLU A 86 13.25 -16.47 -16.47
CA GLU A 86 12.08 -16.10 -17.26
C GLU A 86 10.79 -16.26 -16.47
N ARG A 87 9.85 -15.33 -16.68
CA ARG A 87 8.48 -15.40 -16.17
C ARG A 87 7.50 -14.80 -17.18
N VAL A 88 6.26 -15.27 -17.18
CA VAL A 88 5.17 -14.65 -17.95
C VAL A 88 4.49 -13.62 -17.07
N VAL A 89 4.51 -12.35 -17.49
CA VAL A 89 3.76 -11.26 -16.87
C VAL A 89 2.43 -11.15 -17.60
N LEU A 90 1.33 -11.37 -16.87
CA LEU A 90 -0.03 -11.37 -17.40
C LEU A 90 -0.63 -9.96 -17.41
N SER A 91 -0.32 -9.15 -16.40
CA SER A 91 -0.77 -7.75 -16.30
C SER A 91 0.05 -6.97 -15.27
N THR A 92 0.05 -5.64 -15.39
CA THR A 92 0.74 -4.69 -14.51
C THR A 92 -0.26 -3.65 -14.02
N HIS A 93 -0.18 -3.28 -12.73
CA HIS A 93 -1.17 -2.45 -12.04
C HIS A 93 -0.48 -1.44 -11.10
N ARG A 94 -1.17 -0.32 -10.85
CA ARG A 94 -0.72 0.69 -9.88
C ARG A 94 -0.85 0.22 -8.43
N SER A 95 -1.87 -0.59 -8.14
CA SER A 95 -2.30 -0.95 -6.79
C SER A 95 -2.44 -2.45 -6.61
N PHE A 96 -2.34 -2.91 -5.35
CA PHE A 96 -2.56 -4.32 -5.01
C PHE A 96 -4.00 -4.73 -5.30
N GLU A 97 -4.96 -3.85 -5.02
CA GLU A 97 -6.39 -4.06 -5.23
C GLU A 97 -6.71 -4.40 -6.70
N SER A 98 -6.16 -3.62 -7.64
CA SER A 98 -6.31 -3.89 -9.08
C SER A 98 -5.57 -5.17 -9.50
N ALA A 99 -4.40 -5.45 -8.93
CA ALA A 99 -3.66 -6.68 -9.21
C ALA A 99 -4.35 -7.93 -8.67
N GLU A 100 -4.96 -7.87 -7.49
CA GLU A 100 -5.72 -8.96 -6.88
C GLU A 100 -6.99 -9.27 -7.68
N ASP A 101 -7.73 -8.25 -8.11
CA ASP A 101 -8.88 -8.43 -9.01
C ASP A 101 -8.46 -9.05 -10.35
N SER A 102 -7.36 -8.57 -10.94
CA SER A 102 -6.79 -9.17 -12.15
C SER A 102 -6.39 -10.63 -11.93
N ALA A 103 -5.73 -10.95 -10.82
CA ALA A 103 -5.35 -12.31 -10.47
C ALA A 103 -6.57 -13.23 -10.36
N ALA A 104 -7.66 -12.78 -9.71
CA ALA A 104 -8.90 -13.54 -9.62
C ALA A 104 -9.53 -13.81 -11.00
N LYS A 105 -9.47 -12.84 -11.92
CA LYS A 105 -9.94 -13.01 -13.31
C LYS A 105 -9.12 -14.05 -14.08
N TRP A 106 -7.80 -14.06 -13.93
CA TRP A 106 -6.94 -15.08 -14.53
C TRP A 106 -7.19 -16.48 -13.95
N GLN A 107 -7.36 -16.58 -12.64
CA GLN A 107 -7.71 -17.83 -11.97
C GLN A 107 -9.07 -18.37 -12.42
N ALA A 108 -10.06 -17.51 -12.64
CA ALA A 108 -11.36 -17.89 -13.17
C ALA A 108 -11.28 -18.45 -14.61
N GLN A 109 -10.23 -18.12 -15.35
CA GLN A 109 -9.93 -18.68 -16.67
C GLN A 109 -9.05 -19.95 -16.60
N GLY A 110 -8.74 -20.44 -15.39
CA GLY A 110 -7.91 -21.63 -15.19
C GLY A 110 -6.41 -21.38 -15.23
N ILE A 111 -5.97 -20.13 -15.23
CA ILE A 111 -4.54 -19.78 -15.18
C ILE A 111 -4.13 -19.61 -13.72
N GLU A 112 -3.20 -20.43 -13.26
CA GLU A 112 -2.60 -20.25 -11.93
C GLU A 112 -1.66 -19.04 -11.93
N VAL A 113 -1.75 -18.20 -10.91
CA VAL A 113 -1.04 -16.92 -10.84
C VAL A 113 -0.36 -16.67 -9.50
N GLU A 114 0.62 -15.77 -9.52
CA GLU A 114 1.24 -15.16 -8.35
C GLU A 114 1.13 -13.62 -8.47
N VAL A 115 0.80 -12.93 -7.37
CA VAL A 115 0.83 -11.46 -7.33
C VAL A 115 2.18 -11.02 -6.74
N ALA A 116 2.89 -10.16 -7.45
CA ALA A 116 4.23 -9.70 -7.09
C ALA A 116 4.36 -8.18 -7.22
N GLN A 117 5.35 -7.58 -6.56
CA GLN A 117 5.65 -6.15 -6.60
C GLN A 117 7.16 -5.93 -6.90
N PRO A 118 7.67 -6.29 -8.08
CA PRO A 118 9.06 -5.99 -8.44
C PRO A 118 9.33 -4.47 -8.43
N GLU A 119 8.39 -3.70 -8.98
CA GLU A 119 8.40 -2.23 -9.00
C GLU A 119 6.97 -1.70 -9.00
N ARG A 120 6.17 -2.22 -9.92
CA ARG A 120 4.71 -2.12 -9.93
C ARG A 120 4.09 -3.45 -9.53
N TRP A 121 2.84 -3.42 -9.12
CA TRP A 121 2.09 -4.64 -8.90
C TRP A 121 1.93 -5.38 -10.22
N GLN A 122 2.24 -6.67 -10.23
CA GLN A 122 2.15 -7.50 -11.41
C GLN A 122 1.43 -8.79 -11.05
N VAL A 123 0.68 -9.32 -12.00
CA VAL A 123 0.18 -10.67 -11.96
C VAL A 123 1.06 -11.51 -12.87
N TRP A 124 1.77 -12.47 -12.30
CA TRP A 124 2.58 -13.43 -13.04
C TRP A 124 1.82 -14.73 -13.22
N ALA A 125 2.05 -15.42 -14.33
CA ALA A 125 1.69 -16.82 -14.41
C ALA A 125 2.58 -17.59 -13.41
N LYS A 126 1.98 -18.44 -12.59
CA LYS A 126 2.66 -19.10 -11.46
C LYS A 126 3.89 -19.87 -11.94
N ARG A 127 5.07 -19.48 -11.45
CA ARG A 127 6.35 -19.91 -12.03
C ARG A 127 6.59 -21.42 -11.94
N ASP A 128 6.09 -22.06 -10.89
CA ASP A 128 6.21 -23.51 -10.70
C ASP A 128 5.34 -24.32 -11.68
N VAL A 129 4.19 -23.76 -12.07
CA VAL A 129 3.27 -24.36 -13.06
C VAL A 129 3.80 -24.16 -14.47
N TYR A 130 4.26 -22.94 -14.78
CA TYR A 130 4.83 -22.57 -16.07
C TYR A 130 6.36 -22.56 -16.00
N SER A 131 6.92 -23.70 -15.61
CA SER A 131 8.34 -23.86 -15.24
C SER A 131 9.29 -24.08 -16.43
N SER A 132 8.79 -24.49 -17.60
CA SER A 132 9.61 -24.70 -18.81
C SER A 132 9.45 -23.56 -19.83
N PRO A 133 10.49 -23.27 -20.64
CA PRO A 133 10.40 -22.29 -21.72
C PRO A 133 9.24 -22.59 -22.69
N LEU A 134 9.01 -23.86 -23.02
CA LEU A 134 7.92 -24.27 -23.90
C LEU A 134 6.55 -23.91 -23.32
N LEU A 135 6.29 -24.21 -22.04
CA LEU A 135 5.02 -23.89 -21.39
C LEU A 135 4.75 -22.38 -21.35
N ARG A 136 5.78 -21.56 -21.09
CA ARG A 136 5.65 -20.10 -21.08
C ARG A 136 5.31 -19.55 -22.46
N ARG A 137 5.97 -20.05 -23.51
CA ARG A 137 5.73 -19.61 -24.90
C ARG A 137 4.35 -20.06 -25.40
N LEU A 138 3.93 -21.28 -25.08
CA LEU A 138 2.58 -21.77 -25.39
C LEU A 138 1.50 -20.95 -24.69
N LEU A 139 1.68 -20.65 -23.39
CA LEU A 139 0.76 -19.77 -22.66
C LEU A 139 0.70 -18.39 -23.33
N LEU A 140 1.85 -17.75 -23.56
CA LEU A 140 1.88 -16.41 -24.15
C LEU A 140 1.20 -16.38 -25.53
N GLN A 141 1.45 -17.37 -26.38
CA GLN A 141 0.80 -17.47 -27.69
C GLN A 141 -0.73 -17.57 -27.53
N SER A 142 -1.20 -18.45 -26.65
CA SER A 142 -2.64 -18.60 -26.38
C SER A 142 -3.28 -17.31 -25.87
N LEU A 143 -2.57 -16.55 -25.03
CA LEU A 143 -3.06 -15.26 -24.52
C LEU A 143 -3.17 -14.21 -25.62
N GLN A 144 -2.17 -14.15 -26.50
CA GLN A 144 -2.15 -13.23 -27.64
C GLN A 144 -3.25 -13.55 -28.66
N ASP A 145 -3.49 -14.83 -28.93
CA ASP A 145 -4.57 -15.29 -29.82
C ASP A 145 -5.97 -14.96 -29.24
N GLN A 146 -6.08 -14.82 -27.92
CA GLN A 146 -7.29 -14.36 -27.22
C GLN A 146 -7.38 -12.83 -27.11
N GLY A 147 -6.47 -12.09 -27.75
CA GLY A 147 -6.47 -10.62 -27.77
C GLY A 147 -5.77 -9.97 -26.59
N ASN A 148 -5.11 -10.73 -25.70
CA ASN A 148 -4.31 -10.14 -24.63
C ASN A 148 -2.94 -9.71 -25.15
N ALA A 149 -2.90 -8.50 -25.72
CA ALA A 149 -1.71 -7.96 -26.37
C ALA A 149 -0.65 -7.41 -25.40
N THR A 150 -0.98 -7.28 -24.10
CA THR A 150 -0.08 -6.68 -23.10
C THR A 150 0.65 -7.73 -22.25
N ALA A 151 0.23 -8.99 -22.27
CA ALA A 151 1.00 -10.08 -21.67
C ALA A 151 2.34 -10.26 -22.40
N TYR A 152 3.39 -10.55 -21.65
CA TYR A 152 4.74 -10.73 -22.20
C TYR A 152 5.59 -11.67 -21.34
N ILE A 153 6.70 -12.14 -21.91
CA ILE A 153 7.74 -12.85 -21.16
C ILE A 153 8.81 -11.84 -20.74
N ASP A 154 8.96 -11.69 -19.43
CA ASP A 154 10.11 -11.04 -18.81
C ASP A 154 11.26 -12.05 -18.77
N SER A 155 12.40 -11.71 -19.38
CA SER A 155 13.53 -12.61 -19.58
C SER A 155 14.83 -11.88 -19.26
N GLN A 156 15.63 -12.47 -18.38
CA GLN A 156 16.91 -11.94 -17.94
C GLN A 156 17.98 -13.04 -18.01
N VAL A 157 19.08 -12.76 -18.70
CA VAL A 157 20.28 -13.62 -18.65
C VAL A 157 21.13 -13.23 -17.44
N LEU A 158 21.31 -14.16 -16.52
CA LEU A 158 22.12 -14.02 -15.32
C LEU A 158 23.47 -14.70 -15.55
N SER A 159 24.56 -13.94 -15.48
CA SER A 159 25.93 -14.47 -15.43
C SER A 159 26.49 -14.52 -14.01
N GLN A 160 25.82 -13.83 -13.09
CA GLN A 160 26.18 -13.72 -11.68
C GLN A 160 24.91 -13.47 -10.86
N VAL A 161 24.93 -13.88 -9.61
CA VAL A 161 23.82 -13.68 -8.66
C VAL A 161 24.30 -12.94 -7.42
N PRO A 162 23.47 -12.07 -6.83
CA PRO A 162 23.80 -11.43 -5.57
C PRO A 162 23.82 -12.46 -4.44
N LYS A 163 24.85 -12.44 -3.61
CA LYS A 163 24.92 -13.17 -2.35
C LYS A 163 25.08 -12.22 -1.19
N ALA A 164 24.13 -12.24 -0.26
CA ALA A 164 24.21 -11.44 0.94
C ALA A 164 25.37 -11.91 1.82
N SER A 165 26.14 -10.94 2.29
CA SER A 165 27.26 -11.18 3.19
C SER A 165 27.34 -10.14 4.30
N PHE A 166 28.04 -10.50 5.35
CA PHE A 166 28.30 -9.62 6.48
C PHE A 166 29.65 -9.95 7.12
N ILE A 167 30.20 -8.99 7.86
CA ILE A 167 31.46 -9.16 8.60
C ILE A 167 31.20 -9.04 10.10
N VAL A 168 31.67 -10.03 10.86
CA VAL A 168 31.72 -10.02 12.33
C VAL A 168 33.09 -10.53 12.76
N ASP A 169 33.75 -9.82 13.67
CA ASP A 169 35.07 -10.16 14.22
C ASP A 169 36.14 -10.48 13.17
N GLY A 170 36.11 -9.76 12.03
CA GLY A 170 37.06 -9.94 10.92
C GLY A 170 36.73 -11.10 9.97
N TYR A 171 35.73 -11.92 10.27
CA TYR A 171 35.28 -13.02 9.42
C TYR A 171 34.12 -12.57 8.52
N ARG A 172 34.20 -12.90 7.23
CA ARG A 172 33.11 -12.69 6.27
C ARG A 172 32.24 -13.94 6.20
N TYR A 173 30.94 -13.74 6.39
CA TYR A 173 29.92 -14.77 6.25
C TYR A 173 29.07 -14.44 5.03
N THR A 174 28.70 -15.47 4.27
CA THR A 174 27.79 -15.36 3.12
C THR A 174 26.60 -16.27 3.39
N ARG A 175 25.41 -15.70 3.59
CA ARG A 175 24.22 -16.45 4.03
C ARG A 175 23.00 -15.95 3.28
N ASP A 176 22.19 -16.89 2.79
CA ASP A 176 20.94 -16.54 2.14
C ASP A 176 19.86 -16.09 3.14
N GLN A 177 19.94 -16.56 4.38
CA GLN A 177 19.05 -16.17 5.45
C GLN A 177 19.77 -16.13 6.80
N PHE A 178 19.44 -15.12 7.61
CA PHE A 178 19.82 -15.04 9.01
C PHE A 178 18.87 -14.11 9.78
N GLN A 179 18.78 -14.33 11.09
CA GLN A 179 18.00 -13.52 12.01
C GLN A 179 18.92 -12.71 12.92
N VAL A 180 18.50 -11.51 13.27
CA VAL A 180 19.16 -10.58 14.17
C VAL A 180 18.17 -10.19 15.26
N SER A 181 18.58 -10.36 16.50
CA SER A 181 17.86 -9.91 17.69
C SER A 181 18.81 -9.17 18.64
N SER A 182 18.28 -8.57 19.69
CA SER A 182 19.07 -7.97 20.77
C SER A 182 18.35 -8.20 22.10
N SER A 183 19.03 -7.97 23.23
CA SER A 183 18.42 -8.19 24.55
C SER A 183 17.30 -7.19 24.84
N SER A 184 17.43 -5.96 24.34
CA SER A 184 16.40 -4.92 24.39
C SER A 184 15.28 -5.11 23.36
N SER A 185 15.37 -6.11 22.48
CA SER A 185 14.48 -6.29 21.32
C SER A 185 14.42 -5.05 20.42
N LEU A 186 15.54 -4.33 20.31
CA LEU A 186 15.70 -3.16 19.46
C LEU A 186 16.89 -3.33 18.51
N VAL A 187 16.69 -3.00 17.24
CA VAL A 187 17.73 -3.03 16.20
C VAL A 187 17.66 -1.74 15.38
N GLN A 188 18.74 -0.98 15.35
CA GLN A 188 18.88 0.16 14.44
C GLN A 188 19.29 -0.34 13.06
N VAL A 189 18.57 0.07 12.02
CA VAL A 189 18.84 -0.27 10.62
C VAL A 189 19.17 1.02 9.87
N THR A 190 20.27 1.03 9.14
CA THR A 190 20.68 2.14 8.29
C THR A 190 21.01 1.63 6.89
N PRO A 191 20.15 1.90 5.88
CA PRO A 191 20.47 1.68 4.48
C PRO A 191 21.60 2.59 3.99
N GLY A 192 22.41 2.08 3.06
CA GLY A 192 23.45 2.88 2.41
C GLY A 192 24.03 2.21 1.16
N SER A 193 25.13 2.77 0.64
CA SER A 193 25.85 2.23 -0.52
C SER A 193 27.37 2.07 -0.30
N LYS A 194 28.04 1.27 -1.15
CA LYS A 194 29.51 1.12 -1.20
C LYS A 194 30.23 2.17 -2.04
N GLU A 195 29.56 3.25 -2.42
CA GLU A 195 30.17 4.27 -3.28
C GLU A 195 31.40 4.89 -2.60
N LYS A 196 32.54 4.89 -3.31
CA LYS A 196 33.85 5.27 -2.73
C LYS A 196 33.98 6.77 -2.43
N ASN A 197 33.13 7.61 -3.02
CA ASN A 197 33.16 9.07 -2.90
C ASN A 197 31.74 9.61 -2.61
N LYS A 198 31.18 9.29 -1.45
CA LYS A 198 29.88 9.85 -1.06
C LYS A 198 30.01 11.34 -0.75
N SER A 199 29.14 12.14 -1.35
CA SER A 199 28.99 13.55 -0.97
C SER A 199 28.43 13.66 0.45
N PRO A 200 28.65 14.79 1.16
CA PRO A 200 28.04 15.04 2.46
C PRO A 200 26.51 14.90 2.44
N GLU A 201 25.85 15.30 1.34
CA GLU A 201 24.40 15.15 1.17
C GLU A 201 23.98 13.68 1.08
N GLN A 202 24.77 12.84 0.40
CA GLN A 202 24.50 11.40 0.32
C GLN A 202 24.62 10.74 1.70
N ILE A 203 25.64 11.10 2.48
CA ILE A 203 25.83 10.59 3.85
C ILE A 203 24.69 11.05 4.77
N ALA A 204 24.31 12.33 4.69
CA ALA A 204 23.20 12.88 5.45
C ALA A 204 21.88 12.19 5.10
N LYS A 205 21.63 11.90 3.82
CA LYS A 205 20.44 11.16 3.36
C LYS A 205 20.39 9.74 3.92
N GLU A 206 21.52 9.01 3.90
CA GLU A 206 21.59 7.67 4.50
C GLU A 206 21.28 7.71 6.01
N GLN A 207 21.86 8.66 6.73
CA GLN A 207 21.59 8.84 8.16
C GLN A 207 20.13 9.22 8.42
N GLN A 208 19.53 10.06 7.57
CA GLN A 208 18.12 10.43 7.66
C GLN A 208 17.18 9.23 7.41
N THR A 209 17.66 8.19 6.73
CA THR A 209 16.95 6.91 6.56
C THR A 209 17.24 5.89 7.66
N SER A 210 18.07 6.23 8.65
CA SER A 210 18.26 5.37 9.82
C SER A 210 16.96 5.26 10.61
N ARG A 211 16.59 4.03 10.98
CA ARG A 211 15.35 3.71 11.69
C ARG A 211 15.63 2.72 12.81
N LEU A 212 15.01 2.93 13.96
CA LEU A 212 15.07 2.02 15.09
C LEU A 212 13.86 1.08 15.01
N TYR A 213 14.07 -0.23 14.91
CA TYR A 213 12.98 -1.21 14.88
C TYR A 213 12.91 -1.99 16.19
N ALA A 214 11.69 -2.35 16.59
CA ALA A 214 11.43 -3.26 17.68
C ALA A 214 11.24 -4.70 17.18
N GLY A 215 11.44 -5.67 18.07
CA GLY A 215 11.32 -7.10 17.75
C GLY A 215 12.59 -7.63 17.10
N THR A 216 12.42 -8.51 16.11
CA THR A 216 13.56 -9.14 15.41
C THR A 216 13.62 -8.76 13.95
N ILE A 217 14.81 -8.87 13.37
CA ILE A 217 15.07 -8.59 11.96
C ILE A 217 15.55 -9.88 11.31
N ARG A 218 15.02 -10.23 10.14
CA ARG A 218 15.45 -11.37 9.35
C ARG A 218 15.80 -10.91 7.95
N LEU A 219 17.01 -11.24 7.48
CA LEU A 219 17.29 -11.18 6.05
C LEU A 219 16.82 -12.50 5.43
N GLN A 220 16.10 -12.43 4.31
CA GLN A 220 15.65 -13.61 3.55
C GLN A 220 15.70 -13.36 2.05
N PRO A 221 15.77 -14.39 1.20
CA PRO A 221 15.60 -14.25 -0.25
C PRO A 221 14.18 -13.80 -0.61
N ASN A 222 14.02 -13.20 -1.79
CA ASN A 222 12.72 -12.82 -2.34
C ASN A 222 12.52 -13.36 -3.77
N SER A 223 11.33 -13.13 -4.35
CA SER A 223 10.96 -13.68 -5.66
C SER A 223 11.64 -13.01 -6.86
N TYR A 224 12.50 -12.01 -6.62
CA TYR A 224 13.23 -11.27 -7.64
C TYR A 224 14.70 -11.70 -7.74
N GLY A 225 15.12 -12.72 -7.00
CA GLY A 225 16.52 -13.16 -6.97
C GLY A 225 17.43 -12.23 -6.15
N THR A 226 16.84 -11.44 -5.24
CA THR A 226 17.54 -10.55 -4.31
C THR A 226 17.08 -10.86 -2.88
N TYR A 227 17.28 -9.95 -1.94
CA TYR A 227 16.91 -10.15 -0.54
C TYR A 227 15.93 -9.10 -0.03
N THR A 228 15.19 -9.47 1.01
CA THR A 228 14.36 -8.55 1.80
C THR A 228 14.80 -8.62 3.26
N LEU A 229 14.94 -7.44 3.87
CA LEU A 229 15.05 -7.32 5.31
C LEU A 229 13.65 -7.23 5.90
N VAL A 230 13.25 -8.25 6.66
CA VAL A 230 11.93 -8.40 7.26
C VAL A 230 12.00 -8.11 8.76
N ASN A 231 11.16 -7.22 9.25
CA ASN A 231 10.97 -6.98 10.67
C ASN A 231 9.78 -7.79 11.20
N GLN A 232 10.01 -8.60 12.22
CA GLN A 232 8.97 -9.30 12.96
C GLN A 232 8.66 -8.53 14.25
N VAL A 233 7.42 -8.05 14.39
CA VAL A 233 7.03 -7.11 15.45
C VAL A 233 5.56 -7.29 15.86
N PRO A 234 5.20 -7.20 17.15
CA PRO A 234 3.80 -7.21 17.58
C PRO A 234 3.00 -6.02 17.03
N ILE A 235 1.74 -6.25 16.67
CA ILE A 235 0.91 -5.25 15.99
C ILE A 235 0.79 -3.92 16.73
N GLU A 236 0.64 -3.92 18.06
CA GLU A 236 0.52 -2.66 18.82
C GLU A 236 1.83 -1.85 18.79
N THR A 237 2.98 -2.54 18.72
CA THR A 237 4.28 -1.89 18.56
C THR A 237 4.48 -1.38 17.13
N TYR A 238 4.01 -2.14 16.13
CA TYR A 238 3.97 -1.70 14.73
C TYR A 238 3.21 -0.39 14.57
N LEU A 239 2.04 -0.25 15.20
CA LEU A 239 1.21 0.95 15.11
C LEU A 239 1.90 2.22 15.62
N ARG A 240 2.81 2.10 16.60
CA ARG A 240 3.61 3.24 17.08
C ARG A 240 4.46 3.82 15.95
N GLY A 241 4.89 2.99 15.01
CA GLY A 241 5.64 3.38 13.82
C GLY A 241 4.81 3.74 12.60
N VAL A 242 3.48 3.63 12.69
CA VAL A 242 2.55 3.94 11.57
C VAL A 242 1.74 5.18 11.88
N VAL A 243 1.00 5.17 12.98
CA VAL A 243 0.01 6.21 13.33
C VAL A 243 0.60 7.62 13.25
N PRO A 244 1.74 7.96 13.87
CA PRO A 244 2.27 9.33 13.79
C PRO A 244 2.69 9.76 12.39
N HIS A 245 3.06 8.83 11.52
CA HIS A 245 3.52 9.12 10.16
C HIS A 245 2.37 9.13 9.14
N GLU A 246 1.24 8.53 9.48
CA GLU A 246 0.03 8.56 8.66
C GLU A 246 -0.82 9.80 8.92
N ILE A 247 -1.20 10.05 10.18
CA ILE A 247 -2.11 11.16 10.50
C ILE A 247 -1.37 12.43 10.96
N GLY A 248 -0.10 12.33 11.36
CA GLY A 248 0.68 13.45 11.86
C GLY A 248 0.47 13.76 13.36
N ALA A 249 1.44 14.43 13.97
CA ALA A 249 1.44 14.70 15.42
C ALA A 249 0.42 15.75 15.90
N GLY A 250 -0.17 16.54 15.00
CA GLY A 250 -1.11 17.63 15.33
C GLY A 250 -2.59 17.25 15.35
N ALA A 251 -2.91 15.96 15.15
CA ALA A 251 -4.28 15.48 15.06
C ALA A 251 -4.98 15.46 16.44
N PRO A 252 -6.28 15.82 16.53
CA PRO A 252 -7.04 15.65 17.77
C PRO A 252 -7.11 14.19 18.20
N GLN A 253 -7.09 13.95 19.51
CA GLN A 253 -7.07 12.59 20.10
C GLN A 253 -8.10 11.62 19.48
N PRO A 254 -9.38 11.97 19.26
CA PRO A 254 -10.35 11.04 18.64
C PRO A 254 -10.01 10.67 17.19
N ALA A 255 -9.35 11.56 16.44
CA ALA A 255 -8.89 11.28 15.09
C ALA A 255 -7.70 10.32 15.09
N VAL A 256 -6.76 10.49 16.04
CA VAL A 256 -5.63 9.57 16.23
C VAL A 256 -6.11 8.17 16.63
N GLU A 257 -7.12 8.09 17.51
CA GLU A 257 -7.76 6.83 17.90
C GLU A 257 -8.46 6.14 16.71
N ALA A 258 -9.19 6.90 15.90
CA ALA A 258 -9.79 6.39 14.66
C ALA A 258 -8.71 5.86 13.70
N GLN A 259 -7.61 6.60 13.51
CA GLN A 259 -6.48 6.15 12.69
C GLN A 259 -5.84 4.87 13.24
N ALA A 260 -5.67 4.74 14.56
CA ALA A 260 -5.09 3.54 15.17
C ALA A 260 -5.95 2.30 14.92
N ILE A 261 -7.29 2.41 15.06
CA ILE A 261 -8.23 1.33 14.73
C ILE A 261 -8.14 0.95 13.25
N LEU A 262 -8.14 1.94 12.35
CA LEU A 262 -8.05 1.69 10.91
C LEU A 262 -6.72 1.06 10.52
N ALA A 263 -5.60 1.57 11.05
CA ALA A 263 -4.28 1.02 10.75
C ALA A 263 -4.14 -0.42 11.23
N ARG A 264 -4.67 -0.75 12.41
CA ARG A 264 -4.73 -2.12 12.92
C ARG A 264 -5.56 -3.03 12.02
N THR A 265 -6.74 -2.55 11.63
CA THR A 265 -7.67 -3.28 10.75
C THR A 265 -7.05 -3.51 9.37
N TYR A 266 -6.41 -2.49 8.79
CA TYR A 266 -5.73 -2.56 7.51
C TYR A 266 -4.64 -3.61 7.53
N ALA A 267 -3.75 -3.57 8.53
CA ALA A 267 -2.63 -4.49 8.62
C ALA A 267 -3.10 -5.95 8.66
N LEU A 268 -4.05 -6.26 9.54
CA LEU A 268 -4.58 -7.62 9.70
C LEU A 268 -5.39 -8.10 8.48
N ARG A 269 -6.07 -7.20 7.77
CA ARG A 269 -6.81 -7.56 6.55
C ARG A 269 -5.89 -7.82 5.36
N ASN A 270 -4.67 -7.27 5.35
CA ASN A 270 -3.79 -7.23 4.17
C ASN A 270 -2.56 -8.17 4.26
N LEU A 271 -2.57 -9.15 5.16
CA LEU A 271 -1.40 -10.02 5.44
C LEU A 271 -0.90 -10.86 4.25
N ARG A 272 -1.64 -10.91 3.13
CA ARG A 272 -1.29 -11.70 1.94
C ARG A 272 -0.57 -10.91 0.84
N ARG A 273 -0.40 -9.59 1.00
CA ARG A 273 0.10 -8.70 -0.07
C ARG A 273 1.45 -9.14 -0.66
N PHE A 274 2.34 -9.66 0.18
CA PHE A 274 3.69 -10.09 -0.23
C PHE A 274 3.92 -11.58 0.00
N ALA A 275 2.86 -12.40 -0.13
CA ALA A 275 2.93 -13.84 0.09
C ALA A 275 4.03 -14.52 -0.76
N ILE A 276 4.22 -14.09 -2.02
CA ILE A 276 5.25 -14.60 -2.92
C ILE A 276 6.69 -14.32 -2.44
N ASP A 277 6.87 -13.30 -1.59
CA ASP A 277 8.17 -12.90 -1.05
C ASP A 277 8.38 -13.38 0.40
N GLY A 278 7.39 -14.08 0.98
CA GLY A 278 7.48 -14.66 2.31
C GLY A 278 7.37 -13.65 3.47
N TYR A 279 6.62 -12.57 3.29
CA TYR A 279 6.24 -11.62 4.36
C TYR A 279 4.86 -11.00 4.06
N GLU A 280 4.37 -10.12 4.93
CA GLU A 280 2.96 -9.72 4.95
C GLU A 280 2.73 -8.32 4.38
N LEU A 281 3.49 -7.32 4.84
CA LEU A 281 3.33 -5.91 4.45
C LEU A 281 4.68 -5.23 4.21
N CYS A 282 4.65 -4.14 3.44
CA CYS A 282 5.77 -3.25 3.18
C CYS A 282 5.77 -2.04 4.13
N ALA A 283 6.88 -1.32 4.20
CA ALA A 283 7.06 -0.17 5.09
C ALA A 283 6.82 1.21 4.42
N ASP A 284 6.23 1.23 3.23
CA ASP A 284 5.97 2.44 2.44
C ASP A 284 4.49 2.61 2.08
N THR A 285 4.20 3.61 1.25
CA THR A 285 2.83 4.01 0.87
C THR A 285 2.07 2.98 0.03
N GLN A 286 2.71 1.90 -0.45
CA GLN A 286 2.00 0.76 -1.03
C GLN A 286 1.24 -0.05 0.03
N CYS A 287 1.59 0.15 1.31
CA CYS A 287 0.96 -0.44 2.46
C CYS A 287 0.60 0.67 3.45
N GLN A 288 1.46 0.90 4.44
CA GLN A 288 1.37 1.98 5.40
C GLN A 288 2.79 2.48 5.69
N VAL A 289 2.93 3.77 5.94
CA VAL A 289 4.24 4.36 6.24
C VAL A 289 4.72 3.87 7.61
N TYR A 290 5.63 2.88 7.62
CA TYR A 290 6.14 2.25 8.85
C TYR A 290 7.62 2.58 9.08
N TRP A 291 7.91 3.39 10.10
CA TRP A 291 9.29 3.85 10.39
C TRP A 291 9.87 3.27 11.68
N GLY A 292 9.37 2.10 12.11
CA GLY A 292 9.79 1.52 13.39
C GLY A 292 9.41 2.44 14.56
N LEU A 293 10.27 2.54 15.58
CA LEU A 293 10.09 3.44 16.72
C LEU A 293 10.62 4.86 16.48
N THR A 294 11.15 5.16 15.29
CA THR A 294 11.64 6.50 14.96
C THR A 294 10.47 7.45 14.74
N GLY A 295 10.44 8.57 15.47
CA GLY A 295 9.36 9.57 15.37
C GLY A 295 8.06 9.17 16.07
N THR A 296 8.12 8.22 17.01
CA THR A 296 7.00 7.93 17.93
C THR A 296 6.68 9.16 18.78
N VAL A 297 5.40 9.36 19.10
CA VAL A 297 4.93 10.50 19.92
C VAL A 297 3.96 10.03 21.00
N PRO A 298 3.97 10.64 22.21
CA PRO A 298 3.11 10.22 23.32
C PRO A 298 1.61 10.25 23.01
N GLU A 299 1.15 11.17 22.17
CA GLU A 299 -0.24 11.31 21.74
C GLU A 299 -0.71 10.05 21.01
N ALA A 300 0.11 9.56 20.07
CA ALA A 300 -0.17 8.33 19.33
C ALA A 300 -0.12 7.11 20.27
N ASP A 301 0.87 7.03 21.16
CA ASP A 301 0.98 5.93 22.13
C ASP A 301 -0.25 5.86 23.04
N ARG A 302 -0.77 7.01 23.51
CA ARG A 302 -2.02 7.06 24.29
C ARG A 302 -3.23 6.59 23.48
N ALA A 303 -3.37 7.02 22.24
CA ALA A 303 -4.48 6.61 21.36
C ALA A 303 -4.43 5.11 21.02
N ILE A 304 -3.24 4.57 20.75
CA ILE A 304 -3.02 3.14 20.51
C ILE A 304 -3.40 2.35 21.75
N ALA A 305 -2.95 2.77 22.94
CA ALA A 305 -3.31 2.12 24.20
C ALA A 305 -4.82 2.17 24.50
N ALA A 306 -5.47 3.32 24.25
CA ALA A 306 -6.91 3.49 24.45
C ALA A 306 -7.76 2.65 23.49
N THR A 307 -7.22 2.29 22.33
CA THR A 307 -7.89 1.50 21.29
C THR A 307 -7.27 0.11 21.11
N ARG A 308 -6.52 -0.36 22.10
CA ARG A 308 -5.76 -1.61 22.04
C ARG A 308 -6.65 -2.78 21.64
N GLY A 309 -6.25 -3.51 20.61
CA GLY A 309 -6.99 -4.65 20.09
C GLY A 309 -8.34 -4.32 19.44
N LEU A 310 -8.70 -3.05 19.25
CA LEU A 310 -9.94 -2.67 18.56
C LEU A 310 -9.72 -2.59 17.04
N VAL A 311 -10.63 -3.21 16.29
CA VAL A 311 -10.67 -3.25 14.83
C VAL A 311 -12.05 -2.86 14.32
N LEU A 312 -12.13 -2.50 13.05
CA LEU A 312 -13.37 -2.13 12.38
C LEU A 312 -13.87 -3.28 11.51
N THR A 313 -15.14 -3.67 11.67
CA THR A 313 -15.72 -4.83 11.00
C THR A 313 -17.04 -4.50 10.32
N TYR A 314 -17.37 -5.31 9.32
CA TYR A 314 -18.69 -5.36 8.70
C TYR A 314 -19.08 -6.83 8.55
N GLN A 315 -20.22 -7.22 9.14
CA GLN A 315 -20.67 -8.62 9.14
C GLN A 315 -19.61 -9.62 9.65
N ASN A 316 -18.92 -9.26 10.75
CA ASN A 316 -17.83 -10.02 11.38
C ASN A 316 -16.60 -10.29 10.48
N GLU A 317 -16.45 -9.55 9.38
CA GLU A 317 -15.24 -9.51 8.57
C GLU A 317 -14.54 -8.16 8.78
N LEU A 318 -13.21 -8.13 8.89
CA LEU A 318 -12.46 -6.88 8.91
C LEU A 318 -12.77 -6.08 7.65
N VAL A 319 -12.99 -4.78 7.78
CA VAL A 319 -13.26 -3.94 6.60
C VAL A 319 -11.98 -3.62 5.82
N ASP A 320 -12.11 -3.34 4.53
CA ASP A 320 -11.08 -2.62 3.77
C ASP A 320 -10.96 -1.20 4.36
N ALA A 321 -10.12 -1.08 5.39
CA ALA A 321 -9.90 0.10 6.21
C ALA A 321 -9.01 1.13 5.48
N LEU A 322 -9.44 1.53 4.29
CA LEU A 322 -8.75 2.46 3.40
C LEU A 322 -8.91 3.89 3.90
N TYR A 323 -7.86 4.69 3.85
CA TYR A 323 -7.88 6.10 4.22
C TYR A 323 -6.97 6.90 3.28
N SER A 324 -7.19 8.21 3.18
CA SER A 324 -6.38 9.09 2.34
C SER A 324 -6.12 10.41 3.04
N SER A 325 -5.10 11.15 2.59
CA SER A 325 -4.80 12.48 3.12
C SER A 325 -6.01 13.40 3.01
N THR A 326 -6.54 13.56 1.79
CA THR A 326 -7.63 14.50 1.51
C THR A 326 -8.52 13.91 0.41
N THR A 327 -9.83 13.88 0.63
CA THR A 327 -10.87 13.35 -0.28
C THR A 327 -11.30 14.38 -1.33
N GLY A 328 -11.04 15.67 -1.11
CA GLY A 328 -11.53 16.74 -1.99
C GLY A 328 -12.99 17.08 -1.72
N GLY A 329 -13.46 16.87 -0.49
CA GLY A 329 -14.80 17.20 -0.01
C GLY A 329 -15.85 16.11 -0.22
N VAL A 330 -15.48 14.98 -0.83
CA VAL A 330 -16.37 13.83 -1.04
C VAL A 330 -15.55 12.55 -1.10
N THR A 331 -15.93 11.56 -0.29
CA THR A 331 -15.33 10.22 -0.34
C THR A 331 -15.76 9.48 -1.60
N ALA A 332 -14.95 8.53 -2.03
CA ALA A 332 -15.23 7.67 -3.16
C ALA A 332 -15.68 6.26 -2.69
N PRO A 333 -16.67 5.66 -3.36
CA PRO A 333 -16.88 4.22 -3.34
C PRO A 333 -15.63 3.46 -3.78
N PHE A 334 -15.47 2.22 -3.30
CA PHE A 334 -14.35 1.35 -3.72
C PHE A 334 -14.29 1.16 -5.25
N SER A 335 -15.45 0.93 -5.87
CA SER A 335 -15.60 0.69 -7.31
C SER A 335 -15.25 1.89 -8.19
N ASP A 336 -15.20 3.09 -7.63
CA ASP A 336 -14.84 4.30 -8.36
C ASP A 336 -13.32 4.42 -8.57
N VAL A 337 -12.54 3.71 -7.76
CA VAL A 337 -11.06 3.75 -7.80
C VAL A 337 -10.48 2.43 -8.28
N TRP A 338 -11.04 1.31 -7.86
CA TRP A 338 -10.54 -0.01 -8.21
C TRP A 338 -11.61 -0.88 -8.86
N ASN A 339 -11.18 -1.98 -9.46
CA ASN A 339 -12.06 -3.05 -9.91
C ASN A 339 -12.36 -4.01 -8.75
N GLY A 340 -13.44 -4.78 -8.88
CA GLY A 340 -13.84 -5.79 -7.91
C GLY A 340 -15.18 -5.49 -7.22
N ALA A 341 -15.55 -6.36 -6.28
CA ALA A 341 -16.85 -6.31 -5.62
C ALA A 341 -17.05 -5.01 -4.81
N PRO A 342 -18.25 -4.41 -4.83
CA PRO A 342 -18.55 -3.27 -3.97
C PRO A 342 -18.29 -3.58 -2.50
N ARG A 343 -17.83 -2.58 -1.76
CA ARG A 343 -17.75 -2.64 -0.30
C ARG A 343 -18.88 -1.80 0.28
N PRO A 344 -19.92 -2.41 0.89
CA PRO A 344 -21.09 -1.66 1.36
C PRO A 344 -20.77 -0.54 2.36
N TYR A 345 -19.65 -0.64 3.07
CA TYR A 345 -19.16 0.36 4.02
C TYR A 345 -18.23 1.41 3.39
N LEU A 346 -17.87 1.31 2.12
CA LEU A 346 -17.09 2.34 1.40
C LEU A 346 -18.02 3.01 0.39
N GLN A 347 -18.69 4.07 0.83
CA GLN A 347 -19.68 4.82 0.06
C GLN A 347 -19.22 6.26 -0.18
N ALA A 348 -19.92 6.94 -1.09
CA ALA A 348 -19.76 8.37 -1.28
C ALA A 348 -20.45 9.15 -0.15
N VAL A 349 -19.67 9.93 0.58
CA VAL A 349 -20.11 10.78 1.69
C VAL A 349 -19.52 12.16 1.44
N ILE A 350 -20.36 13.19 1.49
CA ILE A 350 -19.88 14.58 1.47
C ILE A 350 -19.11 14.82 2.77
N ASP A 351 -17.83 15.16 2.65
CA ASP A 351 -16.95 15.35 3.80
C ASP A 351 -17.20 16.72 4.44
N SER A 352 -18.34 16.84 5.11
CA SER A 352 -18.80 18.00 5.84
C SER A 352 -19.62 17.60 7.06
N ALA A 353 -19.46 18.32 8.17
CA ALA A 353 -20.36 18.21 9.32
C ALA A 353 -21.75 18.82 9.09
N ALA A 354 -21.93 19.58 8.00
CA ALA A 354 -23.19 20.20 7.61
C ALA A 354 -23.69 19.64 6.27
N ASN A 355 -25.00 19.71 6.03
CA ASN A 355 -25.55 19.32 4.74
C ASN A 355 -25.38 20.45 3.71
N ILE A 356 -24.24 20.47 3.03
CA ILE A 356 -23.89 21.49 2.03
C ILE A 356 -24.08 21.03 0.58
N TRP A 357 -24.28 19.73 0.37
CA TRP A 357 -24.46 19.13 -0.94
C TRP A 357 -25.22 17.82 -0.82
N ASP A 358 -26.19 17.61 -1.72
CA ASP A 358 -26.97 16.39 -1.80
C ASP A 358 -26.64 15.66 -3.11
N LEU A 359 -25.92 14.54 -3.02
CA LEU A 359 -25.52 13.74 -4.17
C LEU A 359 -26.70 13.10 -4.92
N SER A 360 -27.84 12.90 -4.25
CA SER A 360 -29.04 12.32 -4.88
C SER A 360 -29.72 13.31 -5.83
N GLN A 361 -29.67 14.60 -5.50
CA GLN A 361 -30.26 15.67 -6.31
C GLN A 361 -29.24 16.31 -7.26
N ARG A 362 -27.98 16.40 -6.82
CA ARG A 362 -26.88 17.08 -7.52
C ARG A 362 -25.72 16.13 -7.72
N SER A 363 -25.96 15.08 -8.51
CA SER A 363 -24.92 14.11 -8.89
C SER A 363 -23.70 14.82 -9.48
N LEU A 364 -22.51 14.42 -9.01
CA LEU A 364 -21.24 14.95 -9.49
C LEU A 364 -20.81 14.34 -10.82
N ALA A 365 -21.55 13.37 -11.36
CA ALA A 365 -21.36 12.90 -12.74
C ALA A 365 -21.70 13.98 -13.77
N ASN A 366 -22.57 14.93 -13.41
CA ASN A 366 -22.89 16.08 -14.26
C ASN A 366 -21.79 17.15 -14.15
N GLU A 367 -21.24 17.57 -15.30
CA GLU A 367 -20.10 18.49 -15.38
C GLU A 367 -20.36 19.86 -14.74
N GLN A 368 -21.58 20.42 -14.87
CA GLN A 368 -21.94 21.71 -14.26
C GLN A 368 -21.98 21.59 -12.73
N ASN A 369 -22.59 20.52 -12.21
CA ASN A 369 -22.59 20.21 -10.79
C ASN A 369 -21.16 20.02 -10.27
N PHE A 370 -20.34 19.27 -11.00
CA PHE A 370 -18.95 19.02 -10.64
C PHE A 370 -18.13 20.31 -10.53
N ARG A 371 -18.21 21.19 -11.54
CA ARG A 371 -17.51 22.48 -11.53
C ARG A 371 -17.98 23.37 -10.39
N ALA A 372 -19.28 23.40 -10.10
CA ALA A 372 -19.81 24.12 -8.95
C ALA A 372 -19.27 23.56 -7.61
N PHE A 373 -19.21 22.24 -7.48
CA PHE A 373 -18.67 21.55 -6.31
C PHE A 373 -17.17 21.83 -6.07
N ILE A 374 -16.36 21.76 -7.14
CA ILE A 374 -14.93 22.07 -7.06
C ILE A 374 -14.69 23.56 -6.77
N THR A 375 -15.55 24.46 -7.28
CA THR A 375 -15.47 25.90 -6.99
C THR A 375 -15.81 26.22 -5.53
N GLN A 376 -16.70 25.45 -4.90
CA GLN A 376 -17.05 25.64 -3.49
C GLN A 376 -15.88 25.27 -2.58
N ARG A 377 -15.37 26.28 -1.85
CA ARG A 377 -14.23 26.13 -0.93
C ARG A 377 -14.60 26.05 0.56
N LYS A 378 -15.84 26.39 0.91
CA LYS A 378 -16.29 26.56 2.30
C LYS A 378 -17.26 25.48 2.72
N GLY A 379 -17.22 25.14 4.01
CA GLY A 379 -18.17 24.21 4.64
C GLY A 379 -17.70 22.75 4.69
N PHE A 380 -16.61 22.40 4.02
CA PHE A 380 -16.04 21.05 4.04
C PHE A 380 -15.12 20.83 5.24
N ASN A 381 -14.98 19.59 5.70
CA ASN A 381 -14.08 19.27 6.80
C ASN A 381 -12.60 19.51 6.47
N GLU A 382 -12.29 19.53 5.18
CA GLU A 382 -10.95 19.71 4.61
C GLU A 382 -10.67 21.18 4.23
N GLU A 383 -11.59 22.10 4.55
CA GLU A 383 -11.43 23.52 4.28
C GLU A 383 -10.10 24.05 4.86
N GLY A 384 -9.32 24.73 4.00
CA GLY A 384 -8.06 25.38 4.38
C GLY A 384 -6.81 24.51 4.21
N TRP A 385 -6.95 23.23 3.87
CA TRP A 385 -5.81 22.38 3.52
C TRP A 385 -5.39 22.57 2.06
N ASP A 386 -4.08 22.60 1.78
CA ASP A 386 -3.54 22.89 0.44
C ASP A 386 -4.07 21.92 -0.63
N MET A 387 -4.15 20.63 -0.29
CA MET A 387 -4.58 19.59 -1.22
C MET A 387 -6.11 19.48 -1.37
N PHE A 388 -6.89 20.27 -0.63
CA PHE A 388 -8.36 20.24 -0.73
C PHE A 388 -8.85 20.71 -2.11
N ARG A 389 -8.19 21.71 -2.70
CA ARG A 389 -8.46 22.24 -4.04
C ARG A 389 -7.17 22.62 -4.73
N TRP A 390 -6.94 22.10 -5.93
CA TRP A 390 -5.72 22.35 -6.70
C TRP A 390 -6.03 22.57 -8.18
N ARG A 391 -5.07 23.15 -8.89
CA ARG A 391 -5.06 23.34 -10.34
C ARG A 391 -3.65 23.02 -10.83
N GLU A 392 -3.50 21.88 -11.48
CA GLU A 392 -2.23 21.40 -11.99
C GLU A 392 -2.23 21.50 -13.52
N GLU A 393 -1.20 22.10 -14.11
CA GLU A 393 -1.11 22.25 -15.56
C GLU A 393 -0.10 21.26 -16.16
N GLY A 394 -0.48 20.61 -17.24
CA GLY A 394 0.41 19.78 -18.05
C GLY A 394 0.50 20.32 -19.47
N SER A 395 1.71 20.65 -19.94
CA SER A 395 1.92 20.95 -21.35
C SER A 395 1.72 19.69 -22.20
N LEU A 396 1.22 19.84 -23.42
CA LEU A 396 1.01 18.72 -24.36
C LEU A 396 2.28 17.87 -24.58
N PRO A 397 3.48 18.44 -24.75
CA PRO A 397 4.72 17.65 -24.85
C PRO A 397 5.02 16.83 -23.58
N ARG A 398 4.76 17.40 -22.39
CA ARG A 398 4.96 16.68 -21.13
C ARG A 398 3.97 15.54 -20.99
N LEU A 399 2.67 15.80 -21.20
CA LEU A 399 1.62 14.80 -21.15
C LEU A 399 1.86 13.67 -22.16
N THR A 400 2.31 14.01 -23.37
CA THR A 400 2.72 13.04 -24.39
C THR A 400 3.86 12.15 -23.90
N THR A 401 4.88 12.75 -23.25
CA THR A 401 6.01 12.00 -22.69
C THR A 401 5.56 11.05 -21.57
N ASP A 402 4.73 11.53 -20.65
CA ASP A 402 4.24 10.74 -19.52
C ASP A 402 3.43 9.53 -20.03
N LEU A 403 2.46 9.75 -20.93
CA LEU A 403 1.64 8.67 -21.48
C LEU A 403 2.50 7.67 -22.27
N LYS A 404 3.48 8.16 -23.04
CA LYS A 404 4.41 7.28 -23.77
C LYS A 404 5.21 6.38 -22.84
N GLN A 405 5.76 6.93 -21.76
CA GLN A 405 6.47 6.15 -20.74
C GLN A 405 5.56 5.10 -20.10
N TYR A 406 4.32 5.48 -19.76
CA TYR A 406 3.32 4.56 -19.24
C TYR A 406 3.03 3.40 -20.21
N LEU A 407 2.72 3.68 -21.47
CA LEU A 407 2.44 2.65 -22.48
C LEU A 407 3.63 1.74 -22.74
N GLN A 408 4.84 2.29 -22.80
CA GLN A 408 6.08 1.51 -22.95
C GLN A 408 6.32 0.57 -21.76
N SER A 409 6.08 1.04 -20.54
CA SER A 409 6.19 0.23 -19.33
C SER A 409 5.20 -0.94 -19.31
N ASN A 410 4.01 -0.74 -19.90
CA ASN A 410 2.95 -1.74 -19.97
C ASN A 410 2.96 -2.56 -21.27
N LYS A 411 3.99 -2.42 -22.12
CA LYS A 411 4.10 -3.12 -23.42
C LYS A 411 2.88 -2.91 -24.32
N HIS A 412 2.24 -1.75 -24.23
CA HIS A 412 1.02 -1.46 -24.98
C HIS A 412 1.33 -1.29 -26.49
N PRO A 413 0.50 -1.84 -27.40
CA PRO A 413 0.76 -1.78 -28.86
C PRO A 413 0.88 -0.36 -29.43
N LEU A 414 0.17 0.61 -28.83
CA LEU A 414 0.21 2.01 -29.25
C LEU A 414 1.34 2.83 -28.61
N ALA A 415 2.34 2.20 -27.97
CA ALA A 415 3.44 2.89 -27.29
C ALA A 415 4.36 3.73 -28.19
N ASP A 416 4.26 3.58 -29.52
CA ASP A 416 5.07 4.29 -30.50
C ASP A 416 4.43 5.58 -31.04
N PHE A 417 3.31 6.02 -30.48
CA PHE A 417 2.68 7.30 -30.80
C PHE A 417 3.63 8.50 -30.57
N THR A 418 3.35 9.60 -31.26
CA THR A 418 4.21 10.80 -31.26
C THR A 418 3.54 12.02 -30.65
N ALA A 419 2.21 12.11 -30.68
CA ALA A 419 1.49 13.26 -30.17
C ALA A 419 0.12 12.88 -29.58
N ILE A 420 -0.20 13.49 -28.44
CA ILE A 420 -1.59 13.59 -27.96
C ILE A 420 -2.27 14.72 -28.75
N GLN A 421 -3.40 14.41 -29.38
CA GLN A 421 -4.25 15.36 -30.10
C GLN A 421 -5.32 15.95 -29.17
N GLN A 422 -5.87 15.14 -28.27
CA GLN A 422 -6.92 15.55 -27.34
C GLN A 422 -6.94 14.66 -26.10
N LEU A 423 -7.27 15.24 -24.96
CA LEU A 423 -7.70 14.54 -23.75
C LEU A 423 -9.18 14.84 -23.47
N GLN A 424 -9.93 13.82 -23.07
CA GLN A 424 -11.35 13.95 -22.73
C GLN A 424 -11.73 13.01 -21.59
N VAL A 425 -12.40 13.54 -20.57
CA VAL A 425 -13.13 12.73 -19.59
C VAL A 425 -14.40 12.20 -20.27
N THR A 426 -14.52 10.88 -20.36
CA THR A 426 -15.64 10.21 -21.03
C THR A 426 -16.64 9.63 -20.03
N GLU A 427 -16.20 9.29 -18.82
CA GLU A 427 -17.06 8.77 -17.77
C GLU A 427 -16.66 9.30 -16.40
N ARG A 428 -17.65 9.72 -15.61
CA ARG A 428 -17.49 10.22 -14.25
C ARG A 428 -18.53 9.59 -13.33
N SER A 429 -18.09 9.20 -12.14
CA SER A 429 -18.97 8.60 -11.14
C SER A 429 -19.94 9.64 -10.55
N PRO A 430 -21.05 9.20 -9.93
CA PRO A 430 -21.92 10.09 -9.17
C PRO A 430 -21.23 10.84 -8.01
N ALA A 431 -20.09 10.32 -7.52
CA ALA A 431 -19.23 10.94 -6.52
C ALA A 431 -18.13 11.84 -7.13
N GLY A 432 -18.09 11.94 -8.46
CA GLY A 432 -17.25 12.89 -9.20
C GLY A 432 -15.89 12.35 -9.62
N ARG A 433 -15.51 11.12 -9.27
CA ARG A 433 -14.24 10.54 -9.75
C ARG A 433 -14.31 10.25 -11.23
N VAL A 434 -13.25 10.59 -11.96
CA VAL A 434 -13.09 10.21 -13.37
C VAL A 434 -12.90 8.69 -13.41
N LEU A 435 -13.86 8.00 -14.04
CA LEU A 435 -13.81 6.56 -14.23
C LEU A 435 -13.11 6.20 -15.53
N LYS A 436 -13.35 6.99 -16.58
CA LYS A 436 -12.72 6.82 -17.90
C LYS A 436 -12.29 8.15 -18.49
N MET A 437 -11.09 8.14 -19.07
CA MET A 437 -10.55 9.24 -19.84
C MET A 437 -9.94 8.69 -21.13
N VAL A 438 -10.15 9.38 -22.24
CA VAL A 438 -9.56 9.01 -23.53
C VAL A 438 -8.49 10.03 -23.92
N ALA A 439 -7.32 9.51 -24.27
CA ALA A 439 -6.27 10.25 -24.96
C ALA A 439 -6.32 9.88 -26.45
N GLN A 440 -6.76 10.83 -27.28
CA GLN A 440 -6.66 10.69 -28.73
C GLN A 440 -5.23 10.97 -29.16
N THR A 441 -4.62 10.04 -29.88
CA THR A 441 -3.24 10.17 -30.40
C THR A 441 -3.19 10.05 -31.91
N ASP A 442 -2.03 10.34 -32.49
CA ASP A 442 -1.73 10.09 -33.90
C ASP A 442 -1.75 8.61 -34.33
N ARG A 443 -1.80 7.67 -33.38
CA ARG A 443 -1.88 6.22 -33.64
C ARG A 443 -3.21 5.59 -33.25
N GLY A 444 -4.12 6.35 -32.63
CA GLY A 444 -5.43 5.87 -32.18
C GLY A 444 -5.80 6.38 -30.79
N ALA A 445 -7.00 6.00 -30.37
CA ALA A 445 -7.51 6.31 -29.04
C ALA A 445 -6.89 5.38 -27.99
N ILE A 446 -6.45 5.95 -26.88
CA ILE A 446 -6.03 5.20 -25.69
C ILE A 446 -7.03 5.52 -24.59
N GLU A 447 -7.75 4.49 -24.13
CA GLU A 447 -8.63 4.59 -22.97
C GLU A 447 -7.81 4.33 -21.70
N LEU A 448 -8.00 5.19 -20.71
CA LEU A 448 -7.42 5.08 -19.38
C LEU A 448 -8.55 5.00 -18.37
N GLU A 449 -8.49 4.02 -17.48
CA GLU A 449 -9.53 3.78 -16.48
C GLU A 449 -9.01 4.05 -15.08
N LYS A 450 -9.83 4.72 -14.25
CA LYS A 450 -9.63 4.84 -12.80
C LYS A 450 -8.19 5.19 -12.38
N ASP A 451 -7.53 4.33 -11.60
CA ASP A 451 -6.21 4.57 -11.03
C ASP A 451 -5.06 4.52 -12.06
N ASP A 452 -5.30 3.96 -13.26
CA ASP A 452 -4.36 4.07 -14.38
C ASP A 452 -4.22 5.50 -14.90
N ILE A 453 -5.23 6.35 -14.73
CA ILE A 453 -5.15 7.78 -15.10
C ILE A 453 -4.01 8.46 -14.33
N LEU A 454 -3.89 8.17 -13.03
CA LEU A 454 -2.84 8.72 -12.18
C LEU A 454 -1.47 8.10 -12.48
N ASN A 455 -1.44 6.95 -13.16
CA ASN A 455 -0.22 6.24 -13.53
C ASN A 455 0.30 6.69 -14.91
N ALA A 456 -0.62 7.12 -15.78
CA ALA A 456 -0.33 7.58 -17.13
C ALA A 456 0.23 9.01 -17.20
N PHE A 457 -0.02 9.83 -16.19
CA PHE A 457 0.36 11.24 -16.18
C PHE A 457 0.91 11.68 -14.82
N TYR A 458 1.81 12.68 -14.83
CA TYR A 458 2.29 13.31 -13.60
C TYR A 458 1.17 14.08 -12.86
N PRO A 459 0.46 15.05 -13.49
CA PRO A 459 -0.84 15.49 -12.98
C PRO A 459 -1.92 14.49 -13.44
N PRO A 460 -3.00 14.23 -12.66
CA PRO A 460 -3.46 14.96 -11.49
C PRO A 460 -3.07 14.37 -10.13
N ASN A 461 -3.31 15.12 -9.05
CA ASN A 461 -3.09 14.67 -7.66
C ASN A 461 -4.15 13.64 -7.16
N SER A 462 -5.31 13.57 -7.80
CA SER A 462 -6.39 12.60 -7.54
C SER A 462 -7.27 12.44 -8.79
N THR A 463 -8.14 11.42 -8.82
CA THR A 463 -9.12 11.25 -9.92
C THR A 463 -10.35 12.17 -9.79
N LEU A 464 -10.41 13.07 -8.80
CA LEU A 464 -11.46 14.08 -8.66
C LEU A 464 -11.07 15.37 -9.38
N PHE A 465 -11.21 15.39 -10.70
CA PHE A 465 -10.88 16.57 -11.49
C PHE A 465 -11.72 16.72 -12.75
N TYR A 466 -11.76 17.93 -13.30
CA TYR A 466 -12.18 18.20 -14.66
C TYR A 466 -10.98 18.74 -15.46
N LEU A 467 -11.08 18.67 -16.80
CA LEU A 467 -10.08 19.18 -17.71
C LEU A 467 -10.50 20.55 -18.25
N ASP A 468 -9.59 21.52 -18.22
CA ASP A 468 -9.68 22.76 -18.98
C ASP A 468 -8.58 22.80 -20.03
N PRO A 469 -8.90 22.86 -21.34
CA PRO A 469 -7.88 22.97 -22.38
C PRO A 469 -7.18 24.34 -22.30
N ILE A 470 -5.86 24.33 -22.41
CA ILE A 470 -5.03 25.53 -22.46
C ILE A 470 -4.66 25.80 -23.92
N TYR A 471 -5.11 26.91 -24.46
CA TYR A 471 -4.84 27.32 -25.83
C TYR A 471 -3.81 28.45 -25.90
N GLY A 472 -2.88 28.36 -26.84
CA GLY A 472 -1.96 29.44 -27.20
C GLY A 472 -2.53 30.35 -28.29
N ALA A 473 -1.64 31.11 -28.94
CA ALA A 473 -1.99 31.91 -30.12
C ALA A 473 -2.69 31.04 -31.19
N ASN A 474 -3.65 31.64 -31.90
CA ASN A 474 -4.44 30.99 -32.95
C ASN A 474 -5.25 29.76 -32.49
N LYS A 475 -5.59 29.67 -31.20
CA LYS A 475 -6.35 28.54 -30.61
C LYS A 475 -5.64 27.19 -30.77
N VAL A 476 -4.32 27.18 -30.88
CA VAL A 476 -3.53 25.94 -30.88
C VAL A 476 -3.52 25.38 -29.46
N LEU A 477 -3.95 24.14 -29.29
CA LEU A 477 -3.90 23.45 -27.99
C LEU A 477 -2.43 23.38 -27.53
N LYS A 478 -2.17 23.79 -26.28
CA LYS A 478 -0.84 23.79 -25.66
C LYS A 478 -0.73 22.85 -24.48
N GLY A 479 -1.85 22.46 -23.89
CA GLY A 479 -1.89 21.59 -22.72
C GLY A 479 -3.28 21.55 -22.11
N TYR A 480 -3.34 21.02 -20.89
CA TYR A 480 -4.55 20.95 -20.09
C TYR A 480 -4.25 21.39 -18.65
N ALA A 481 -5.20 22.12 -18.06
CA ALA A 481 -5.28 22.29 -16.62
C ALA A 481 -6.20 21.19 -16.06
N PHE A 482 -5.67 20.40 -15.15
CA PHE A 482 -6.43 19.49 -14.30
C PHE A 482 -6.89 20.31 -13.09
N VAL A 483 -8.19 20.51 -12.93
CA VAL A 483 -8.75 21.30 -11.83
C VAL A 483 -9.59 20.38 -10.96
N GLY A 484 -9.22 20.28 -9.69
CA GLY A 484 -9.73 19.22 -8.83
C GLY A 484 -9.49 19.45 -7.36
N GLY A 485 -9.57 18.36 -6.61
CA GLY A 485 -9.34 18.36 -5.16
C GLY A 485 -8.95 16.99 -4.63
N GLY A 486 -8.39 16.99 -3.42
CA GLY A 486 -7.94 15.78 -2.74
C GLY A 486 -6.53 15.34 -3.12
N LEU A 487 -5.97 14.47 -2.28
CA LEU A 487 -4.69 13.79 -2.45
C LEU A 487 -4.86 12.35 -1.95
N GLY A 488 -4.62 11.39 -2.85
CA GLY A 488 -4.87 9.96 -2.61
C GLY A 488 -6.14 9.47 -3.33
N HIS A 489 -6.54 8.25 -3.02
CA HIS A 489 -7.70 7.60 -3.65
C HIS A 489 -9.03 8.22 -3.18
N GLY A 490 -9.10 8.76 -1.95
CA GLY A 490 -10.30 9.37 -1.38
C GLY A 490 -11.36 8.36 -0.95
N VAL A 491 -11.01 7.08 -0.87
CA VAL A 491 -11.89 6.00 -0.39
C VAL A 491 -11.72 5.85 1.13
N GLY A 492 -12.83 5.83 1.86
CA GLY A 492 -12.85 5.73 3.32
C GLY A 492 -12.54 7.05 4.02
N LEU A 493 -11.74 7.02 5.09
CA LEU A 493 -11.50 8.17 5.97
C LEU A 493 -10.60 9.23 5.32
N SER A 494 -11.03 10.49 5.42
CA SER A 494 -10.15 11.66 5.21
C SER A 494 -9.34 11.95 6.46
N GLN A 495 -8.01 11.87 6.37
CA GLN A 495 -7.12 12.23 7.47
C GLN A 495 -7.31 13.71 7.82
N THR A 496 -7.25 14.61 6.84
CA THR A 496 -7.46 16.05 7.05
C THR A 496 -8.89 16.39 7.47
N GLY A 497 -9.89 15.72 6.94
CA GLY A 497 -11.29 15.90 7.34
C GLY A 497 -11.52 15.49 8.80
N SER A 498 -10.90 14.38 9.23
CA SER A 498 -11.00 13.89 10.62
C SER A 498 -10.47 14.90 11.66
N TYR A 499 -9.51 15.76 11.30
CA TYR A 499 -9.04 16.84 12.19
C TYR A 499 -10.16 17.79 12.57
N ARG A 500 -10.96 18.25 11.60
CA ARG A 500 -12.07 19.15 11.89
C ARG A 500 -13.13 18.45 12.73
N LEU A 501 -13.47 17.21 12.40
CA LEU A 501 -14.45 16.42 13.16
C LEU A 501 -14.02 16.23 14.61
N GLY A 502 -12.74 15.90 14.85
CA GLY A 502 -12.17 15.81 16.19
C GLY A 502 -12.20 17.14 16.94
N LYS A 503 -11.88 18.26 16.27
CA LYS A 503 -11.98 19.62 16.84
C LYS A 503 -13.43 20.03 17.17
N LEU A 504 -14.42 19.48 16.46
CA LEU A 504 -15.84 19.63 16.76
C LEU A 504 -16.32 18.70 17.90
N GLY A 505 -15.42 17.97 18.55
CA GLY A 505 -15.73 17.09 19.68
C GLY A 505 -16.33 15.75 19.28
N TRP A 506 -16.20 15.31 18.02
CA TRP A 506 -16.66 13.98 17.63
C TRP A 506 -15.77 12.89 18.24
N THR A 507 -16.38 11.81 18.72
CA THR A 507 -15.66 10.61 19.19
C THR A 507 -15.09 9.82 18.02
N ASN A 508 -14.11 8.95 18.29
CA ASN A 508 -13.55 8.05 17.28
C ASN A 508 -14.65 7.20 16.61
N GLN A 509 -15.63 6.71 17.38
CA GLN A 509 -16.75 5.93 16.90
C GLN A 509 -17.62 6.74 15.93
N LYS A 510 -17.91 8.00 16.27
CA LYS A 510 -18.70 8.88 15.40
C LYS A 510 -17.95 9.18 14.10
N ILE A 511 -16.65 9.47 14.18
CA ILE A 511 -15.79 9.69 13.01
C ILE A 511 -15.78 8.44 12.11
N LEU A 512 -15.55 7.25 12.68
CA LEU A 512 -15.52 6.00 11.91
C LEU A 512 -16.89 5.68 11.31
N SER A 513 -17.99 5.87 12.05
CA SER A 513 -19.35 5.64 11.52
C SER A 513 -19.73 6.60 10.38
N PHE A 514 -19.14 7.79 10.34
CA PHE A 514 -19.34 8.77 9.28
C PHE A 514 -18.66 8.35 7.97
N TYR A 515 -17.40 7.90 8.05
CA TYR A 515 -16.63 7.48 6.87
C TYR A 515 -16.91 6.03 6.44
N TYR A 516 -17.33 5.17 7.38
CA TYR A 516 -17.61 3.75 7.15
C TYR A 516 -18.98 3.38 7.69
N PRO A 517 -20.07 3.82 7.03
CA PRO A 517 -21.43 3.56 7.49
C PRO A 517 -21.72 2.06 7.60
N GLY A 518 -22.43 1.67 8.66
CA GLY A 518 -22.82 0.28 8.91
C GLY A 518 -21.74 -0.62 9.52
N THR A 519 -20.54 -0.08 9.78
CA THR A 519 -19.46 -0.83 10.44
C THR A 519 -19.58 -0.82 11.97
N GLN A 520 -18.85 -1.73 12.61
CA GLN A 520 -18.79 -1.86 14.06
C GLN A 520 -17.35 -1.92 14.54
N ILE A 521 -17.06 -1.29 15.67
CA ILE A 521 -15.79 -1.46 16.37
C ILE A 521 -15.90 -2.71 17.24
N GLN A 522 -14.99 -3.66 17.05
CA GLN A 522 -14.97 -4.92 17.78
C GLN A 522 -13.54 -5.24 18.25
N PRO A 523 -13.37 -5.90 19.41
CA PRO A 523 -12.07 -6.46 19.79
C PRO A 523 -11.65 -7.56 18.81
N ILE A 524 -10.35 -7.66 18.52
CA ILE A 524 -9.78 -8.77 17.76
C ILE A 524 -10.11 -10.07 18.51
N SER A 525 -10.64 -11.04 17.79
CA SER A 525 -10.92 -12.37 18.32
C SER A 525 -10.80 -13.42 17.21
N GLN A 526 -10.71 -14.69 17.61
CA GLN A 526 -10.67 -15.82 16.69
C GLN A 526 -11.95 -15.99 15.86
N ALA A 527 -13.06 -15.34 16.26
CA ALA A 527 -14.32 -15.38 15.52
C ALA A 527 -14.34 -14.41 14.32
N LEU A 528 -13.40 -13.47 14.24
CA LEU A 528 -13.35 -12.51 13.15
C LEU A 528 -12.71 -13.12 11.90
N THR A 529 -13.33 -12.85 10.76
CA THR A 529 -12.71 -13.15 9.46
C THR A 529 -11.81 -11.99 9.06
N PHE A 530 -10.52 -12.24 8.84
CA PHE A 530 -9.58 -11.17 8.46
C PHE A 530 -9.78 -10.73 7.00
N TRP A 531 -9.92 -11.70 6.10
CA TRP A 531 -10.34 -11.50 4.72
C TRP A 531 -10.94 -12.79 4.17
N ARG A 532 -11.74 -12.69 3.11
CA ARG A 532 -12.15 -13.83 2.29
C ARG A 532 -11.50 -13.73 0.92
N THR A 533 -10.98 -14.83 0.41
CA THR A 533 -10.61 -14.91 -1.00
C THR A 533 -11.88 -14.72 -1.82
N PRO A 534 -11.93 -13.75 -2.77
CA PRO A 534 -13.08 -13.58 -3.63
C PRO A 534 -13.42 -14.90 -4.31
N SER A 535 -14.67 -15.36 -4.20
CA SER A 535 -15.11 -16.50 -5.01
C SER A 535 -15.06 -16.08 -6.48
N PRO A 536 -14.61 -16.95 -7.41
CA PRO A 536 -14.72 -16.67 -8.84
C PRO A 536 -16.17 -16.33 -9.13
N GLN A 537 -16.45 -15.08 -9.50
CA GLN A 537 -17.78 -14.75 -9.99
C GLN A 537 -17.96 -15.55 -11.27
N THR A 538 -18.87 -16.52 -11.25
CA THR A 538 -19.36 -17.12 -12.48
C THR A 538 -19.88 -15.99 -13.33
N ALA A 539 -19.19 -15.67 -14.44
CA ALA A 539 -19.70 -14.71 -15.39
C ALA A 539 -21.14 -15.10 -15.76
N PRO A 540 -22.09 -14.15 -15.82
CA PRO A 540 -23.40 -14.46 -16.37
C PRO A 540 -23.15 -15.03 -17.76
N ARG A 541 -23.63 -16.26 -18.01
CA ARG A 541 -23.65 -16.82 -19.36
C ARG A 541 -24.51 -15.86 -20.20
N SER A 542 -23.86 -15.11 -21.08
CA SER A 542 -24.51 -14.32 -22.12
C SER A 542 -25.21 -15.22 -23.12
#